data_AF-A0A4Y2MXC4-F1
#
_entry.id   AF-A0A4Y2MXC4-F1
#
_cell.length_a   1.000
_cell.length_b   1.000
_cell.length_c   1.000
_cell.angle_alpha   90.00
_cell.angle_beta   90.00
_cell.angle_gamma   90.00
#
_symmetry.space_group_name_H-M   'P 1'
#
loop_
_entity.id
_entity.type
_entity.pdbx_description
1 polymer ?
#
loop_
_entity_poly.entity_id
_entity_poly.type
_entity_poly.pdbx_seq_one_letter_code
_entity_poly.pdbx_strand_id
1 'polypeptide(L)'
;NPFICDCRIAWFRDLLRDKKSNVVNMQQETRCEAPPQLKGKTIASVSEEDLVCVDKSSPGMEDSSHRFLPCPSLLLLLLLTLLYT
;
A
#
# COMPACT_ATOMS: atom_id res chain seq x y z
N ASN A 1 -4.04 -14.98 -8.49
CA ASN A 1 -2.71 -14.36 -8.36
C ASN A 1 -2.16 -14.73 -6.99
N PRO A 2 -1.02 -15.46 -6.86
CA PRO A 2 -0.45 -15.79 -5.56
C PRO A 2 0.27 -14.56 -4.97
N PHE A 3 -0.33 -13.94 -3.96
CA PHE A 3 0.26 -12.74 -3.35
C PHE A 3 1.32 -13.12 -2.30
N ILE A 4 2.49 -12.48 -2.40
CA ILE A 4 3.53 -12.55 -1.38
C ILE A 4 3.37 -11.32 -0.49
N CYS A 5 2.96 -11.54 0.74
CA CYS A 5 2.69 -10.50 1.71
C CYS A 5 3.95 -10.17 2.52
N ASP A 6 4.81 -9.36 1.92
CA ASP A 6 5.99 -8.76 2.55
C ASP A 6 5.89 -7.23 2.53
N CYS A 7 6.96 -6.53 2.92
CA CYS A 7 6.98 -5.06 2.98
C CYS A 7 6.51 -4.39 1.68
N ARG A 8 6.70 -5.02 0.51
CA ARG A 8 6.34 -4.46 -0.79
C ARG A 8 4.84 -4.44 -1.04
N ILE A 9 4.04 -5.16 -0.23
CA ILE A 9 2.58 -5.18 -0.36
C ILE A 9 1.88 -4.18 0.59
N ALA A 10 2.64 -3.46 1.43
CA ALA A 10 2.07 -2.53 2.41
C ALA A 10 1.17 -1.46 1.77
N TRP A 11 1.60 -0.89 0.63
CA TRP A 11 0.78 0.07 -0.14
C TRP A 11 -0.55 -0.54 -0.59
N PHE A 12 -0.55 -1.83 -0.95
CA PHE A 12 -1.74 -2.51 -1.45
C PHE A 12 -2.70 -2.85 -0.31
N ARG A 13 -2.18 -3.26 0.85
CA ARG A 13 -2.97 -3.37 2.08
C ARG A 13 -3.68 -2.05 2.39
N ASP A 14 -2.97 -0.92 2.33
CA ASP A 14 -3.55 0.38 2.65
C ASP A 14 -4.61 0.82 1.63
N LEU A 15 -4.34 0.60 0.34
CA LEU A 15 -5.31 0.81 -0.72
C LEU A 15 -6.57 -0.03 -0.49
N LEU A 16 -6.41 -1.30 -0.10
CA LEU A 16 -7.53 -2.17 0.21
C LEU A 16 -8.29 -1.66 1.43
N ARG A 17 -7.63 -1.13 2.47
CA ARG A 17 -8.31 -0.60 3.67
C ARG A 17 -9.01 0.73 3.43
N ASP A 18 -8.59 1.50 2.43
CA ASP A 18 -9.24 2.76 2.08
C ASP A 18 -10.60 2.53 1.41
N LYS A 19 -11.67 2.70 2.21
CA LYS A 19 -13.07 2.55 1.79
C LYS A 19 -13.51 3.54 0.71
N LYS A 20 -12.73 4.60 0.44
CA LYS A 20 -13.01 5.57 -0.63
C LYS A 20 -12.56 5.10 -2.01
N SER A 21 -11.69 4.09 -2.04
CA SER A 21 -11.26 3.49 -3.28
C SER A 21 -12.35 2.54 -3.79
N ASN A 22 -12.67 2.55 -5.08
CA ASN A 22 -13.66 1.67 -5.74
C ASN A 22 -13.26 0.18 -5.74
N VAL A 23 -12.46 -0.24 -4.76
CA VAL A 23 -11.71 -1.50 -4.67
C VAL A 23 -12.38 -2.47 -3.68
N VAL A 24 -13.57 -2.15 -3.17
CA VAL A 24 -14.31 -2.90 -2.13
C VAL A 24 -14.46 -4.39 -2.47
N ASN A 25 -14.78 -4.75 -3.71
CA ASN A 25 -14.92 -6.16 -4.11
C ASN A 25 -13.57 -6.91 -4.09
N MET A 26 -12.46 -6.21 -4.28
CA MET A 26 -11.13 -6.82 -4.34
C MET A 26 -10.60 -7.21 -2.95
N GLN A 27 -11.12 -6.60 -1.87
CA GLN A 27 -10.76 -6.95 -0.49
C GLN A 27 -11.08 -8.41 -0.12
N GLN A 28 -12.16 -8.96 -0.69
CA GLN A 28 -12.62 -10.32 -0.39
C GLN A 28 -11.87 -11.40 -1.18
N GLU A 29 -11.34 -11.05 -2.35
CA GLU A 29 -10.65 -11.95 -3.27
C GLU A 29 -9.13 -11.99 -3.04
N THR A 30 -8.56 -10.93 -2.45
CA THR A 30 -7.11 -10.79 -2.32
C THR A 30 -6.60 -11.38 -1.00
N ARG A 31 -6.03 -12.59 -1.09
CA ARG A 31 -5.42 -13.31 0.03
C ARG A 31 -3.94 -13.56 -0.19
N CYS A 32 -3.17 -13.55 0.90
CA CYS A 32 -1.77 -13.93 0.89
C CYS A 32 -1.63 -15.43 0.61
N GLU A 33 -0.71 -15.79 -0.30
CA GLU A 33 -0.30 -17.18 -0.55
C GLU A 33 1.03 -17.49 0.16
N ALA A 34 1.86 -16.47 0.36
CA ALA A 34 3.11 -16.51 1.11
C ALA A 34 3.29 -15.20 1.89
N PRO A 35 4.14 -15.14 2.92
CA PRO A 35 4.84 -16.27 3.58
C PRO A 35 3.86 -17.25 4.26
N PRO A 36 4.30 -18.45 4.66
CA PRO A 36 3.43 -19.46 5.29
C PRO A 36 2.65 -18.94 6.51
N GLN A 37 3.25 -18.02 7.26
CA GLN A 37 2.64 -17.40 8.45
C GLN A 37 1.43 -16.50 8.14
N LEU A 38 1.35 -16.00 6.90
CA LEU A 38 0.28 -15.11 6.44
C LEU A 38 -0.65 -15.78 5.44
N LYS A 39 -0.37 -17.03 5.04
CA LYS A 39 -1.14 -17.76 4.03
C LYS A 39 -2.63 -17.82 4.40
N GLY A 40 -3.50 -17.46 3.46
CA GLY A 40 -4.95 -17.46 3.61
C GLY A 40 -5.53 -16.21 4.28
N LYS A 41 -4.72 -15.36 4.92
CA LYS A 41 -5.18 -14.06 5.44
C LYS A 41 -5.49 -13.12 4.28
N THR A 42 -6.52 -12.27 4.44
CA THR A 42 -6.79 -11.21 3.46
C THR A 42 -5.72 -10.13 3.61
N ILE A 43 -5.25 -9.58 2.49
CA ILE A 43 -4.17 -8.58 2.51
C ILE A 43 -4.55 -7.40 3.41
N ALA A 44 -5.81 -6.96 3.39
CA ALA A 44 -6.33 -5.87 4.23
C ALA A 44 -6.31 -6.15 5.75
N SER A 45 -6.27 -7.41 6.16
CA SER A 45 -6.25 -7.84 7.56
C SER A 45 -4.85 -8.05 8.15
N VAL A 46 -3.82 -8.06 7.29
CA VAL A 46 -2.43 -8.26 7.73
C VAL A 46 -1.92 -7.00 8.41
N SER A 47 -1.29 -7.15 9.58
CA SER A 47 -0.66 -6.05 10.32
C SER A 47 0.54 -5.51 9.56
N GLU A 48 0.86 -4.22 9.74
CA GLU A 48 2.03 -3.63 9.09
C GLU A 48 3.35 -4.24 9.56
N GLU A 49 3.45 -4.56 10.84
CA GLU A 49 4.59 -5.25 11.45
C GLU A 49 4.84 -6.66 10.87
N ASP A 50 3.82 -7.32 10.33
CA ASP A 50 3.93 -8.63 9.69
C ASP A 50 4.47 -8.52 8.25
N LEU A 51 4.38 -7.33 7.64
CA LEU A 51 4.87 -7.06 6.29
C LEU A 51 6.35 -6.65 6.33
N VAL A 52 7.19 -7.61 6.68
CA VAL A 52 8.65 -7.42 6.76
C VAL A 52 9.35 -8.01 5.55
N CYS A 53 10.38 -7.30 5.08
CA CYS A 53 11.33 -7.81 4.09
C CYS A 53 12.62 -8.20 4.78
N VAL A 54 13.11 -9.41 4.51
CA VAL A 54 14.46 -9.81 4.92
C VAL A 54 15.41 -9.31 3.84
N ASP A 55 16.03 -8.16 4.09
CA ASP A 55 17.04 -7.58 3.22
C ASP A 55 18.32 -8.43 3.27
N LYS A 56 18.82 -8.83 2.09
CA LYS A 56 20.19 -9.38 1.98
C LYS A 56 21.25 -8.32 1.68
N SER A 57 20.89 -7.04 1.61
CA SER A 57 21.82 -5.93 1.37
C SER A 57 21.04 -4.60 1.27
N SER A 58 20.92 -3.83 2.35
CA SER A 58 21.37 -2.41 2.43
C SER A 58 20.77 -1.69 3.65
N PRO A 59 21.59 -0.99 4.46
CA PRO A 59 21.10 -0.20 5.58
C PRO A 59 20.50 1.13 5.08
N GLY A 60 19.21 1.33 5.35
CA GLY A 60 18.61 2.66 5.37
C GLY A 60 17.53 2.93 4.34
N MET A 61 16.31 3.14 4.86
CA MET A 61 15.33 4.15 4.41
C MET A 61 14.53 3.78 3.11
N GLU A 62 13.23 4.02 2.95
CA GLU A 62 12.24 4.79 3.72
C GLU A 62 10.83 4.26 3.42
N ASP A 63 10.04 4.16 4.49
CA ASP A 63 8.58 4.33 4.57
C ASP A 63 7.69 3.97 3.36
N SER A 64 6.98 2.84 3.48
CA SER A 64 5.87 2.46 2.59
C SER A 64 4.61 3.30 2.79
N SER A 65 4.67 4.39 3.56
CA SER A 65 3.58 5.34 3.83
C SER A 65 3.71 6.67 3.07
N HIS A 66 4.19 6.67 1.82
CA HIS A 66 3.76 7.70 0.86
C HIS A 66 2.29 7.43 0.48
N ARG A 67 1.41 7.62 1.48
CA ARG A 67 -0.02 7.84 1.30
C ARG A 67 -0.17 8.87 0.18
N PHE A 68 -1.00 8.55 -0.80
CA PHE A 68 -1.82 9.37 -1.71
C PHE A 68 -1.78 10.91 -1.62
N LEU A 69 -0.66 11.52 -1.29
CA LEU A 69 -0.43 12.94 -1.40
C LEU A 69 -0.37 13.18 -2.91
N PRO A 70 -1.21 14.09 -3.45
CA PRO A 70 -1.00 14.54 -4.82
C PRO A 70 0.46 14.94 -4.91
N CYS A 71 1.16 14.43 -5.93
CA CYS A 71 2.56 14.73 -6.18
C CYS A 71 2.78 16.24 -5.93
N PRO A 72 3.85 16.69 -5.25
CA PRO A 72 4.01 18.12 -4.94
C PRO A 72 3.88 19.03 -6.17
N SER A 73 4.14 18.50 -7.37
CA SER A 73 3.81 19.11 -8.66
C SER A 73 2.32 19.29 -8.93
N LEU A 74 1.48 18.32 -8.60
CA LEU A 74 0.02 18.35 -8.76
C LEU A 74 -0.65 19.32 -7.78
N LEU A 75 -0.15 19.41 -6.54
CA LEU A 75 -0.62 20.41 -5.58
C LEU A 75 -0.29 21.83 -6.04
N LEU A 76 0.93 22.04 -6.55
CA LEU A 76 1.33 23.34 -7.11
C LEU A 76 0.48 23.74 -8.32
N LEU A 77 0.20 22.79 -9.22
CA LEU A 77 -0.68 23.03 -10.38
C LEU A 77 -2.10 23.41 -9.96
N LEU A 78 -2.69 22.74 -8.97
CA LEU A 78 -4.02 23.07 -8.46
C LEU A 78 -4.05 24.48 -7.82
N LEU A 79 -3.03 24.84 -7.04
CA LEU A 79 -2.93 26.18 -6.46
C LEU A 79 -2.78 27.26 -7.53
N LEU A 80 -1.97 27.02 -8.56
CA LEU A 80 -1.81 27.95 -9.69
C LEU A 80 -3.13 28.13 -10.47
N THR A 81 -3.89 27.05 -10.68
CA THR A 81 -5.21 27.16 -11.34
C THR A 81 -6.21 27.95 -10.52
N LEU A 82 -6.23 27.80 -9.20
CA LEU A 82 -7.12 28.55 -8.30
C LEU A 82 -6.73 30.03 -8.14
N LEU A 83 -5.45 30.36 -8.34
CA LEU A 83 -4.94 31.74 -8.28
C LEU A 83 -5.09 32.48 -9.63
N TYR A 84 -5.26 31.75 -10.73
CA TYR A 84 -5.38 32.29 -12.09
C TYR A 84 -6.80 32.11 -12.69
N THR A 85 -7.78 31.80 -11.84
CA THR A 85 -9.22 31.87 -12.14
C THR A 85 -9.85 32.97 -11.32
#